data_AF-A0A8B7E006-F1
#
_entry.id   AF-A0A8B7E006-F1
#
_cell.length_a   1.000
_cell.length_b   1.000
_cell.length_c   1.000
_cell.angle_alpha   90.00
_cell.angle_beta   90.00
_cell.angle_gamma   90.00
#
_symmetry.space_group_name_H-M   'P 1'
#
loop_
_entity.id
_entity.type
_entity.pdbx_description
1 polymer ?
#
loop_
_entity_poly.entity_id
_entity_poly.type
_entity_poly.pdbx_seq_one_letter_code
_entity_poly.pdbx_strand_id
1 'polypeptide(L)'
;MAKIKNKIGLWISLWITQCLMRTLYSTGILCVNIFINNSVESEQLGVANGIGSSVASIGRSIGSVVFGLAFSWSLDNVKKRLAMETSLGFPFNEYFTFILISVSSMFVMLAAFFLPQSINHKKTLRKAEENK
;
A
#
# COMPACT_ATOMS: atom_id res chain seq x y z
N MET A 1 5.01 -24.55 21.69
CA MET A 1 5.45 -24.22 20.30
C MET A 1 4.72 -25.17 19.35
N ALA A 2 3.67 -24.70 18.65
CA ALA A 2 2.91 -25.57 17.75
C ALA A 2 3.80 -25.96 16.55
N LYS A 3 4.22 -27.23 16.45
CA LYS A 3 4.96 -27.73 15.29
C LYS A 3 3.99 -27.75 14.09
N ILE A 4 4.26 -26.88 13.12
CA ILE A 4 3.51 -26.86 11.85
C ILE A 4 3.71 -28.21 11.16
N LYS A 5 2.66 -29.02 11.17
CA LYS A 5 2.68 -30.41 10.67
C LYS A 5 2.74 -30.48 9.14
N ASN A 6 2.23 -29.46 8.44
CA ASN A 6 2.19 -29.41 6.98
C ASN A 6 2.87 -28.14 6.44
N LYS A 7 4.21 -28.19 6.36
CA LYS A 7 5.02 -27.07 5.85
C LYS A 7 4.70 -26.74 4.39
N ILE A 8 4.46 -27.75 3.55
CA ILE A 8 4.18 -27.59 2.12
C ILE A 8 2.85 -26.86 1.90
N GLY A 9 1.79 -27.28 2.61
CA GLY A 9 0.49 -26.61 2.52
C GLY A 9 0.55 -25.13 2.95
N LEU A 10 1.33 -24.82 4.00
CA LEU A 10 1.56 -23.44 4.44
C LEU A 10 2.26 -22.61 3.35
N TRP A 11 3.33 -23.14 2.75
CA TRP A 11 4.03 -22.46 1.67
C TRP A 11 3.13 -22.19 0.46
N ILE A 12 2.33 -23.17 0.05
CA ILE A 12 1.38 -23.00 -1.07
C ILE A 12 0.35 -21.91 -0.73
N SER A 13 -0.22 -21.93 0.47
CA SER A 13 -1.18 -20.91 0.91
C SER A 13 -0.56 -19.51 0.93
N LEU A 14 0.69 -19.38 1.40
CA LEU A 14 1.43 -18.11 1.40
C LEU A 14 1.68 -17.61 -0.03
N TRP A 15 2.05 -18.49 -0.96
CA TRP A 15 2.23 -18.10 -2.37
C TRP A 15 0.95 -17.61 -3.02
N ILE A 16 -0.17 -18.32 -2.80
CA ILE A 16 -1.48 -17.93 -3.35
C ILE A 16 -1.89 -16.55 -2.82
N THR A 17 -1.81 -16.35 -1.50
CA THR A 17 -2.15 -15.06 -0.88
C THR A 17 -1.21 -13.94 -1.34
N GLN A 18 0.08 -14.22 -1.48
CA GLN A 18 1.05 -13.25 -1.99
C GLN A 18 0.76 -12.85 -3.44
N CYS A 19 0.44 -13.80 -4.32
CA CYS A 19 0.09 -13.52 -5.71
C CYS A 19 -1.16 -12.64 -5.83
N LEU A 20 -2.19 -12.93 -5.04
CA LEU A 20 -3.41 -12.12 -5.00
C LEU A 20 -3.13 -10.69 -4.55
N MET A 21 -2.39 -10.52 -3.44
CA MET A 21 -2.04 -9.20 -2.92
C MET A 21 -1.17 -8.39 -3.90
N ARG A 22 -0.18 -9.04 -4.54
CA ARG A 22 0.69 -8.42 -5.54
C ARG A 22 -0.13 -7.91 -6.75
N THR A 23 -1.11 -8.68 -7.18
CA THR A 23 -1.95 -8.35 -8.34
C THR A 23 -2.81 -7.13 -8.05
N LEU A 24 -3.52 -7.12 -6.92
CA LEU A 24 -4.36 -5.99 -6.50
C LEU A 24 -3.55 -4.69 -6.36
N TYR A 25 -2.37 -4.77 -5.73
CA TYR A 25 -1.46 -3.64 -5.63
C TYR A 25 -1.06 -3.10 -7.01
N SER A 26 -0.71 -3.99 -7.95
CA SER A 26 -0.28 -3.61 -9.29
C SER A 26 -1.41 -2.92 -10.08
N THR A 27 -2.65 -3.39 -9.95
CA THR A 27 -3.82 -2.74 -10.55
C THR A 27 -4.01 -1.32 -10.00
N GLY A 28 -3.87 -1.12 -8.69
CA GLY A 28 -3.97 0.22 -8.09
C GLY A 28 -2.94 1.20 -8.66
N ILE A 29 -1.68 0.77 -8.79
CA ILE A 29 -0.63 1.59 -9.41
C ILE A 29 -0.95 1.89 -10.88
N LEU A 30 -1.47 0.91 -11.63
CA LEU A 30 -1.88 1.12 -13.01
C LEU A 30 -2.99 2.17 -13.14
N CYS A 31 -4.01 2.13 -12.27
CA CYS A 31 -5.07 3.14 -12.25
C CYS A 31 -4.52 4.55 -12.03
N VAL A 32 -3.61 4.73 -11.06
CA VAL A 32 -2.97 6.03 -10.81
C VAL A 32 -2.18 6.51 -12.01
N ASN A 33 -1.42 5.62 -12.66
CA ASN A 33 -0.66 5.97 -13.87
C ASN A 33 -1.57 6.39 -15.02
N ILE A 34 -2.72 5.72 -15.20
CA ILE A 34 -3.71 6.12 -16.21
C ILE A 34 -4.25 7.52 -15.90
N PHE A 35 -4.56 7.84 -14.65
CA PHE A 35 -5.02 9.18 -14.25
C PHE A 35 -3.98 10.27 -14.50
N ILE A 36 -2.72 10.01 -14.17
CA ILE A 36 -1.61 10.95 -14.46
C ILE A 36 -1.51 11.17 -15.96
N ASN A 37 -1.53 10.09 -16.75
CA ASN A 37 -1.42 10.17 -18.20
C ASN A 37 -2.59 10.93 -18.86
N ASN A 38 -3.80 10.83 -18.30
CA ASN A 38 -4.96 11.57 -18.81
C ASN A 38 -4.94 13.06 -18.42
N SER A 39 -4.24 13.42 -17.35
CA SER A 39 -4.21 14.78 -16.79
C SER A 39 -3.17 15.71 -17.42
N VAL A 40 -2.20 15.16 -18.17
CA VAL A 40 -1.08 15.94 -18.73
C VAL A 40 -1.01 15.83 -20.25
N GLU A 41 -0.35 16.81 -20.87
CA GLU A 41 -0.06 16.79 -22.31
C GLU A 41 1.09 15.84 -22.63
N SER A 42 1.10 15.32 -23.86
CA SER A 42 2.05 14.28 -24.29
C SER A 42 3.51 14.67 -24.10
N GLU A 43 3.82 15.96 -24.24
CA GLU A 43 5.16 16.53 -24.05
C GLU A 43 5.65 16.45 -22.58
N GLN A 44 4.73 16.44 -21.62
CA GLN A 44 5.05 16.46 -20.19
C GLN A 44 4.82 15.10 -19.50
N LEU A 45 4.38 14.07 -20.23
CA LEU A 45 4.12 12.73 -19.69
C LEU A 45 5.34 12.14 -18.98
N GLY A 46 6.54 12.32 -19.56
CA GLY A 46 7.78 11.79 -18.99
C GLY A 46 8.08 12.39 -17.61
N VAL A 47 7.93 13.72 -17.49
CA VAL A 47 8.17 14.44 -16.22
C VAL A 47 7.12 14.05 -15.19
N ALA A 48 5.84 13.99 -15.58
CA ALA A 48 4.75 13.64 -14.68
C ALA A 48 4.88 12.21 -14.12
N ASN A 49 5.18 11.23 -14.98
CA ASN A 49 5.43 9.84 -14.56
C ASN A 49 6.71 9.70 -13.73
N GLY A 50 7.75 10.49 -14.05
CA GLY A 50 9.00 10.54 -13.28
C GLY A 50 8.78 11.04 -11.85
N ILE A 51 8.02 12.13 -11.69
CA ILE A 51 7.64 12.66 -10.37
C ILE A 51 6.77 11.65 -9.62
N GLY A 52 5.74 11.11 -10.28
CA GLY A 52 4.86 10.10 -9.69
C GLY A 52 5.62 8.88 -9.16
N SER A 53 6.54 8.35 -9.98
CA SER A 53 7.38 7.20 -9.61
C SER A 53 8.38 7.53 -8.49
N SER A 54 8.94 8.74 -8.49
CA SER A 54 9.86 9.22 -7.45
C SER A 54 9.15 9.33 -6.10
N VAL A 55 7.99 9.97 -6.06
CA VAL A 55 7.16 10.08 -4.85
C VAL A 55 6.71 8.69 -4.37
N ALA A 56 6.31 7.80 -5.28
CA ALA A 56 5.96 6.43 -4.94
C ALA A 56 7.16 5.64 -4.38
N SER A 57 8.38 5.91 -4.83
CA SER A 57 9.60 5.31 -4.27
C SER A 57 9.87 5.79 -2.84
N ILE A 58 9.76 7.10 -2.60
CA ILE A 58 9.91 7.69 -1.26
C ILE A 58 8.85 7.11 -0.31
N GLY A 59 7.58 7.05 -0.74
CA GLY A 59 6.51 6.46 0.04
C GLY A 59 6.76 5.00 0.40
N ARG A 60 7.28 4.20 -0.54
CA ARG A 60 7.66 2.79 -0.29
C ARG A 60 8.80 2.68 0.73
N SER A 61 9.81 3.55 0.65
CA SER A 61 10.92 3.58 1.61
C SER A 61 10.43 3.95 3.01
N ILE A 62 9.67 5.05 3.13
CA ILE A 62 9.11 5.49 4.42
C ILE A 62 8.20 4.42 5.01
N GLY A 63 7.29 3.86 4.21
CA GLY A 63 6.40 2.79 4.64
C GLY A 63 7.18 1.58 5.16
N SER A 64 8.20 1.12 4.43
CA SER A 64 9.02 -0.03 4.84
C SER A 64 9.72 0.20 6.18
N VAL A 65 10.23 1.42 6.41
CA VAL A 65 10.87 1.79 7.69
C VAL A 65 9.85 1.85 8.81
N VAL A 66 8.75 2.60 8.63
CA VAL A 66 7.73 2.80 9.67
C VAL A 66 7.09 1.48 10.09
N PHE A 67 6.61 0.68 9.13
CA PHE A 67 5.97 -0.60 9.42
C PHE A 67 6.97 -1.66 9.92
N GLY A 68 8.21 -1.62 9.43
CA GLY A 68 9.29 -2.50 9.92
C GLY A 68 9.66 -2.22 11.38
N LEU A 69 9.77 -0.95 11.75
CA LEU A 69 10.00 -0.54 13.14
C LEU A 69 8.81 -0.88 14.04
N ALA A 70 7.58 -0.60 13.58
CA ALA A 70 6.36 -0.96 14.30
C ALA A 70 6.25 -2.48 14.54
N PHE A 71 6.62 -3.30 13.55
CA PHE A 71 6.69 -4.76 13.67
C PHE A 71 7.78 -5.23 14.63
N SER A 72 8.95 -4.61 14.57
CA SER A 72 10.06 -4.95 15.47
C SER A 72 9.69 -4.63 16.94
N TRP A 73 9.05 -3.49 17.16
CA TRP A 73 8.52 -3.10 18.48
C TRP A 73 7.39 -4.02 18.95
N SER A 74 6.47 -4.40 18.07
CA SER A 74 5.37 -5.30 18.43
C SER A 74 5.85 -6.71 18.79
N LEU A 75 6.91 -7.20 18.13
CA LEU A 75 7.58 -8.45 18.50
C LEU A 75 8.31 -8.37 19.84
N ASP A 76 8.87 -7.22 20.20
CA ASP A 76 9.50 -7.03 21.51
C ASP A 76 8.47 -7.18 22.65
N ASN A 77 7.25 -6.67 22.46
CA ASN A 77 6.14 -6.89 23.40
C ASN A 77 5.76 -8.37 23.53
N VAL A 78 5.79 -9.13 22.44
CA VAL A 78 5.54 -10.58 22.47
C VAL A 78 6.66 -11.33 23.21
N LYS A 79 7.93 -10.92 23.03
CA LYS A 79 9.06 -11.51 23.77
C LYS A 79 8.96 -11.24 25.27
N LYS A 80 8.62 -10.01 25.68
CA LYS A 80 8.38 -9.65 27.09
C LYS A 80 7.27 -10.47 27.72
N ARG A 81 6.20 -10.75 26.97
CA ARG A 81 5.11 -11.66 27.39
C ARG A 81 5.62 -13.08 27.69
N LEU A 82 6.51 -13.59 26.84
CA LEU A 82 7.09 -14.92 26.99
C LEU A 82 8.10 -14.99 28.15
N ALA A 83 8.74 -13.87 28.49
CA ALA A 83 9.69 -13.74 29.59
C ALA A 83 9.05 -13.50 30.98
N MET A 84 7.71 -13.55 31.09
CA MET A 84 6.95 -13.21 32.31
C MET A 84 7.18 -11.78 32.84
N GLU A 85 7.55 -10.84 31.97
CA GLU A 85 7.50 -9.40 32.28
C GLU A 85 6.11 -8.83 31.96
N THR A 86 5.77 -7.66 32.53
CA THR A 86 4.56 -6.90 32.18
C THR A 86 4.52 -6.59 30.68
N SER A 87 3.78 -7.39 29.92
CA SER A 87 3.59 -7.17 28.48
C SER A 87 2.26 -6.49 28.20
N LEU A 88 2.21 -5.68 27.14
CA LEU A 88 0.93 -5.25 26.60
C LEU A 88 0.25 -6.45 25.90
N GLY A 89 -1.02 -6.66 26.21
CA GLY A 89 -1.86 -7.67 25.57
C GLY A 89 -2.34 -7.24 24.18
N PHE A 90 -3.34 -7.93 23.66
CA PHE A 90 -4.06 -7.49 22.46
C PHE A 90 -4.58 -6.06 22.65
N PRO A 91 -4.46 -5.13 21.67
CA PRO A 91 -4.01 -5.31 20.27
C PRO A 91 -2.52 -5.00 20.00
N PHE A 92 -1.70 -4.73 21.02
CA PHE A 92 -0.31 -4.23 20.87
C PHE A 92 0.75 -5.33 20.72
N ASN A 93 0.34 -6.53 20.32
CA ASN A 93 1.19 -7.70 20.06
C ASN A 93 1.48 -7.80 18.54
N GLU A 94 1.81 -9.00 18.05
CA GLU A 94 2.07 -9.28 16.62
C GLU A 94 0.99 -8.76 15.65
N TYR A 95 -0.25 -8.58 16.11
CA TYR A 95 -1.35 -8.03 15.30
C TYR A 95 -1.29 -6.51 15.11
N PHE A 96 -0.54 -5.79 15.94
CA PHE A 96 -0.47 -4.33 15.93
C PHE A 96 -0.09 -3.77 14.55
N THR A 97 0.95 -4.32 13.93
CA THR A 97 1.41 -3.87 12.62
C THR A 97 0.37 -4.13 11.54
N PHE A 98 -0.34 -5.27 11.59
CA PHE A 98 -1.40 -5.58 10.64
C PHE A 98 -2.59 -4.63 10.79
N ILE A 99 -2.97 -4.29 12.02
CA ILE A 99 -4.00 -3.29 12.30
C ILE A 99 -3.56 -1.92 11.79
N LEU A 100 -2.31 -1.52 12.03
CA LEU A 100 -1.75 -0.25 11.57
C LEU A 100 -1.76 -0.14 10.03
N ILE A 101 -1.37 -1.21 9.33
CA ILE A 101 -1.44 -1.29 7.86
C ILE A 101 -2.89 -1.19 7.39
N SER A 102 -3.82 -1.89 8.06
CA SER A 102 -5.25 -1.87 7.70
C SER A 102 -5.89 -0.50 7.91
N VAL A 103 -5.54 0.23 8.97
CA VAL A 103 -6.01 1.60 9.17
C VAL A 103 -5.45 2.51 8.09
N SER A 104 -4.15 2.37 7.78
CA SER A 104 -3.49 3.16 6.73
C SER A 104 -4.13 2.93 5.35
N SER A 105 -4.47 1.70 4.99
CA SER A 105 -5.15 1.40 3.73
C SER A 105 -6.57 1.95 3.69
N MET A 106 -7.28 1.95 4.81
CA MET A 106 -8.61 2.55 4.92
C MET A 106 -8.55 4.08 4.70
N PHE A 107 -7.52 4.76 5.22
CA PHE A 107 -7.28 6.18 4.93
C PHE A 107 -7.04 6.44 3.44
N VAL A 108 -6.26 5.60 2.77
CA VAL A 108 -6.02 5.73 1.31
C VAL A 108 -7.32 5.53 0.53
N MET A 109 -8.14 4.55 0.93
CA MET A 109 -9.45 4.32 0.31
C MET A 109 -10.38 5.53 0.52
N LEU A 110 -10.41 6.11 1.72
CA LEU A 110 -11.18 7.33 1.99
C LEU A 110 -10.71 8.50 1.14
N ALA A 111 -9.38 8.69 1.01
CA ALA A 111 -8.82 9.71 0.13
C ALA A 111 -9.21 9.49 -1.35
N ALA A 112 -9.34 8.24 -1.79
CA ALA A 112 -9.78 7.91 -3.14
C ALA A 112 -11.23 8.35 -3.43
N PHE A 113 -12.11 8.37 -2.43
CA PHE A 113 -13.47 8.89 -2.60
C PHE A 113 -13.53 10.41 -2.75
N PHE A 114 -12.49 11.13 -2.29
CA PHE A 114 -12.37 12.58 -2.46
C PHE A 114 -11.67 13.00 -3.76
N LEU A 115 -11.28 12.04 -4.62
CA LEU A 115 -10.70 12.41 -5.91
C LEU A 115 -11.74 13.12 -6.78
N PRO A 116 -11.44 14.34 -7.29
CA PRO A 116 -12.37 15.08 -8.11
C PRO A 116 -12.60 14.36 -9.44
N GLN A 117 -13.87 14.30 -9.88
CA GLN A 117 -14.27 13.68 -11.15
C GLN A 117 -13.59 14.31 -12.38
N SER A 118 -13.05 15.52 -12.25
CA SER A 118 -12.30 16.22 -13.31
C SER A 118 -11.04 15.46 -13.77
N ILE A 119 -10.47 14.58 -12.92
CA ILE A 119 -9.32 13.74 -13.28
C ILE A 119 -9.70 12.62 -14.27
N ASN A 120 -10.99 12.28 -14.36
CA ASN A 120 -11.46 11.21 -15.24
C ASN A 120 -11.49 11.62 -16.73
N HIS A 121 -11.45 12.92 -17.03
CA HIS A 121 -11.48 13.43 -18.40
C HIS A 121 -10.07 13.66 -18.94
N LYS A 122 -9.81 13.18 -20.16
CA LYS A 122 -8.53 13.41 -20.85
C LYS A 122 -8.41 14.89 -21.22
N LYS A 123 -7.38 15.57 -20.70
CA LYS A 123 -7.16 17.01 -20.90
C LYS A 123 -7.07 17.40 -22.38
N THR A 124 -6.56 16.50 -23.23
CA THR A 124 -6.47 16.71 -24.69
C THR A 124 -7.84 16.82 -25.37
N LEU A 125 -8.86 16.09 -24.90
CA LEU A 125 -10.21 16.14 -25.49
C LEU A 125 -10.91 17.45 -25.13
N ARG A 126 -10.75 17.91 -23.89
CA ARG A 126 -11.31 19.19 -23.44
C ARG A 126 -10.75 20.38 -24.23
N LYS A 127 -9.44 20.40 -24.51
CA LYS A 127 -8.83 21.43 -25.38
C LYS A 127 -9.34 21.37 -26.82
N ALA A 128 -9.76 20.21 -27.33
CA ALA A 128 -10.32 20.07 -28.67
C ALA A 128 -11.78 20.54 -28.74
N GLU A 129 -12.53 20.44 -27.64
CA GLU A 129 -13.91 20.95 -27.52
C GLU A 129 -13.95 22.47 -27.27
N GLU A 130 -13.02 23.02 -26.48
CA GLU A 130 -12.93 24.47 -26.22
C GLU A 130 -12.44 25.29 -27.43
N ASN A 131 -11.86 24.64 -28.44
CA ASN A 131 -11.37 25.28 -29.68
C ASN A 131 -12.34 25.11 -30.88
N LYS A 132 -13.57 24.62 -30.65
CA LYS A 132 -14.66 24.61 -31.63
C LYS A 132 -15.64 25.73 -31.35
#